data_AF-A0A6C0KEB1-F1
#
_entry.id   AF-A0A6C0KEB1-F1
#
_cell.length_a   1.000
_cell.length_b   1.000
_cell.length_c   1.000
_cell.angle_alpha   90.00
_cell.angle_beta   90.00
_cell.angle_gamma   90.00
#
_symmetry.space_group_name_H-M   'P 1'
#
loop_
_entity.id
_entity.type
_entity.pdbx_description
1 polymer ?
#
loop_
_entity_poly.entity_id
_entity_poly.type
_entity_poly.pdbx_seq_one_letter_code
_entity_poly.pdbx_strand_id
1 'polypeptide(L)'
;PRKIQPKLVPTAYKFVKKREPHDISFRRVGGKAGEVDTQTNGKSIQSHYFIKFDNMTDDLLSRLRELSYACKDNTCGPKSISKQELMCEFNKVCLN
;
A
#
# COMPACT_ATOMS: atom_id res chain seq x y z
N PRO A 1 19.30 22.20 3.32
CA PRO A 1 19.04 21.05 4.24
C PRO A 1 17.78 20.31 3.77
N ARG A 2 17.83 18.97 3.64
CA ARG A 2 16.65 18.19 3.27
C ARG A 2 15.67 18.21 4.45
N LYS A 3 14.46 18.77 4.29
CA LYS A 3 13.41 18.64 5.30
C LYS A 3 13.03 17.17 5.41
N ILE A 4 13.32 16.54 6.55
CA ILE A 4 12.94 15.15 6.84
C ILE A 4 11.49 15.21 7.32
N GLN A 5 10.59 14.57 6.59
CA GLN A 5 9.20 14.43 7.04
C GLN A 5 9.13 13.46 8.22
N PRO A 6 8.19 13.65 9.17
CA PRO A 6 7.96 12.69 10.24
C PRO A 6 7.65 11.31 9.68
N LYS A 7 8.21 10.26 10.29
CA LYS A 7 7.98 8.89 9.87
C LYS A 7 6.54 8.49 10.23
N LEU A 8 5.74 8.21 9.21
CA LEU A 8 4.38 7.68 9.39
C LEU A 8 4.43 6.24 9.90
N VAL A 9 3.44 5.90 10.71
CA VAL A 9 3.13 4.54 11.17
C VAL A 9 1.76 4.11 10.63
N PRO A 10 1.55 2.82 10.36
CA PRO A 10 0.23 2.31 9.97
C PRO A 10 -0.85 2.58 11.02
N THR A 11 -2.08 2.85 10.59
CA THR A 11 -3.25 2.98 11.47
C THR A 11 -4.31 1.95 11.10
N ALA A 12 -4.66 1.04 12.02
CA ALA A 12 -5.61 -0.07 11.83
C ALA A 12 -5.20 -1.15 10.81
N TYR A 13 -3.90 -1.21 10.46
CA TYR A 13 -3.31 -2.27 9.65
C TYR A 13 -1.82 -2.41 9.96
N LYS A 14 -1.20 -3.45 9.41
CA LYS A 14 0.24 -3.68 9.47
C LYS A 14 0.76 -4.30 8.20
N PHE A 15 2.00 -3.95 7.86
CA PHE A 15 2.76 -4.67 6.83
C PHE A 15 3.27 -5.98 7.40
N VAL A 16 3.04 -7.07 6.69
CA VAL A 16 3.44 -8.42 7.10
C VAL A 16 4.26 -9.09 6.01
N LYS A 17 4.87 -10.24 6.33
CA LYS A 17 5.54 -11.05 5.30
C LYS A 17 4.50 -11.80 4.47
N LYS A 18 4.87 -12.16 3.23
CA LYS A 18 4.03 -12.97 2.34
C LYS A 18 3.52 -14.28 2.98
N ARG A 19 4.30 -14.88 3.88
CA ARG A 19 3.96 -16.15 4.54
C ARG A 19 3.13 -15.96 5.82
N GLU A 20 2.94 -14.73 6.26
CA GLU A 20 2.11 -14.40 7.43
C GLU A 20 0.67 -14.11 6.96
N PRO A 21 -0.36 -14.22 7.84
CA PRO A 21 -1.72 -13.87 7.48
C PRO A 21 -1.85 -12.42 7.01
N HIS A 22 -2.51 -12.22 5.86
CA HIS A 22 -2.75 -10.91 5.25
C HIS A 22 -4.05 -10.93 4.46
N ASP A 23 -4.64 -9.75 4.26
CA ASP A 23 -5.92 -9.59 3.58
C ASP A 23 -5.73 -9.17 2.12
N ILE A 24 -4.69 -8.38 1.85
CA ILE A 24 -4.41 -7.86 0.50
C ILE A 24 -2.93 -7.91 0.14
N SER A 25 -2.70 -7.79 -1.16
CA SER A 25 -1.43 -7.39 -1.75
C SER A 25 -1.59 -6.01 -2.39
N PHE A 26 -0.63 -5.13 -2.15
CA PHE A 26 -0.53 -3.82 -2.79
C PHE A 26 0.65 -3.81 -3.75
N ARG A 27 0.43 -3.48 -5.01
CA ARG A 27 1.51 -3.43 -5.99
C ARG A 27 2.30 -2.12 -5.85
N ARG A 28 3.53 -2.24 -5.35
CA ARG A 28 4.41 -1.08 -5.07
C ARG A 28 5.23 -0.61 -6.27
N VAL A 29 5.51 -1.47 -7.25
CA VAL A 29 6.35 -1.12 -8.41
C VAL A 29 5.86 -1.71 -9.74
N GLY A 30 6.25 -1.04 -10.82
CA GLY A 30 5.97 -1.42 -12.21
C GLY A 30 4.73 -0.73 -12.78
N GLY A 31 4.36 -1.08 -14.02
CA GLY A 31 3.30 -0.37 -14.75
C GLY A 31 1.95 -0.27 -14.03
N LYS A 32 1.65 -1.22 -13.14
CA LYS A 32 0.42 -1.26 -12.35
C LYS A 32 0.64 -0.91 -10.85
N ALA A 33 1.63 -0.08 -10.54
CA ALA A 33 1.84 0.42 -9.19
C ALA A 33 0.57 1.16 -8.70
N GLY A 34 0.11 0.83 -7.48
CA GLY A 34 -1.13 1.33 -6.90
C GLY A 34 -2.25 0.29 -6.83
N GLU A 35 -2.17 -0.83 -7.57
CA GLU A 35 -3.21 -1.86 -7.55
C GLU A 35 -3.31 -2.55 -6.18
N VAL A 36 -4.55 -2.77 -5.72
CA VAL A 36 -4.90 -3.54 -4.52
C VAL A 36 -5.66 -4.80 -4.93
N ASP A 37 -5.17 -5.97 -4.49
CA ASP A 37 -5.74 -7.27 -4.82
C ASP A 37 -5.87 -8.15 -3.57
N THR A 38 -7.03 -8.81 -3.42
CA THR A 38 -7.30 -9.79 -2.35
C THR A 38 -6.76 -11.17 -2.73
N GLN A 39 -6.58 -11.48 -4.02
CA GLN A 39 -5.92 -12.70 -4.46
C GLN A 39 -4.41 -12.53 -4.41
N THR A 40 -3.83 -12.89 -3.27
CA THR A 40 -2.41 -12.64 -2.98
C THR A 40 -1.50 -13.81 -3.37
N ASN A 41 -2.08 -14.96 -3.71
CA ASN A 41 -1.35 -16.12 -4.20
C ASN A 41 -0.58 -15.79 -5.49
N GLY A 42 0.67 -16.25 -5.56
CA GLY A 42 1.56 -15.98 -6.70
C GLY A 42 2.19 -14.58 -6.75
N LYS A 43 1.75 -13.61 -5.92
CA LYS A 43 2.34 -12.25 -5.94
C LYS A 43 3.77 -12.25 -5.39
N SER A 44 4.66 -11.44 -5.98
CA SER A 44 6.07 -11.38 -5.61
C SER A 44 6.34 -10.34 -4.52
N ILE A 45 7.17 -10.70 -3.54
CA ILE A 45 7.66 -9.80 -2.47
C ILE A 45 8.46 -8.61 -3.02
N GLN A 46 9.06 -8.77 -4.20
CA GLN A 46 9.83 -7.70 -4.82
C GLN A 46 8.91 -6.60 -5.35
N SER A 47 7.70 -6.94 -5.81
CA SER A 47 6.78 -6.00 -6.43
C SER A 47 5.55 -5.65 -5.61
N HIS A 48 5.31 -6.35 -4.49
CA HIS A 48 4.13 -6.14 -3.65
C HIS A 48 4.48 -5.96 -2.17
N TYR A 49 3.69 -5.14 -1.49
CA TYR A 49 3.54 -5.19 -0.04
C TYR A 49 2.36 -6.11 0.31
N PHE A 50 2.47 -6.80 1.45
CA PHE A 50 1.39 -7.61 2.02
C PHE A 50 0.89 -6.93 3.29
N ILE A 51 -0.43 -6.77 3.40
CA ILE A 51 -1.05 -5.93 4.42
C ILE A 51 -2.16 -6.72 5.11
N LYS A 52 -2.11 -6.72 6.44
CA LYS A 52 -3.16 -7.26 7.32
C LYS A 52 -3.85 -6.10 8.01
N PHE A 53 -5.17 -6.04 7.93
CA PHE A 53 -5.99 -5.07 8.64
C PHE A 53 -6.46 -5.65 9.97
N ASP A 54 -6.69 -4.78 10.94
CA ASP A 54 -7.29 -5.16 12.22
C ASP A 54 -8.75 -5.57 12.00
N ASN A 55 -9.47 -4.84 11.15
CA ASN A 55 -10.80 -5.19 10.67
C ASN A 55 -10.96 -4.80 9.19
N MET A 56 -11.12 -5.78 8.30
CA MET A 56 -11.28 -5.56 6.86
C MET A 56 -12.77 -5.61 6.49
N THR A 57 -13.27 -4.59 5.81
CA THR A 57 -14.64 -4.55 5.26
C THR A 57 -14.62 -4.34 3.74
N ASP A 58 -15.72 -4.70 3.07
CA ASP A 58 -15.84 -4.50 1.62
C ASP A 58 -15.87 -3.02 1.22
N ASP A 59 -16.45 -2.16 2.07
CA ASP A 59 -16.41 -0.70 1.91
C ASP A 59 -14.98 -0.16 1.96
N LEU A 60 -14.21 -0.57 2.98
CA LEU A 60 -12.81 -0.21 3.11
C LEU A 60 -12.01 -0.69 1.89
N LEU A 61 -12.23 -1.93 1.44
CA LEU A 61 -11.56 -2.47 0.26
C LEU A 61 -11.83 -1.62 -0.99
N SER A 62 -13.08 -1.21 -1.18
CA SER A 62 -13.52 -0.42 -2.33
C SER A 62 -12.85 0.97 -2.31
N ARG A 63 -12.89 1.65 -1.16
CA ARG A 63 -12.22 2.95 -0.97
C ARG A 63 -10.71 2.87 -1.20
N LEU A 64 -10.06 1.79 -0.74
CA LEU A 64 -8.62 1.60 -0.94
C LEU A 64 -8.24 1.34 -2.41
N ARG A 65 -9.11 0.67 -3.18
CA ARG A 65 -8.91 0.43 -4.62
C ARG A 65 -9.06 1.68 -5.47
N GLU A 66 -9.83 2.65 -5.00
CA GLU A 66 -10.04 3.94 -5.68
C GLU A 66 -8.89 4.94 -5.48
N LEU A 67 -7.97 4.66 -4.55
CA LEU A 67 -6.85 5.55 -4.28
C LEU A 67 -5.92 5.71 -5.50
N SER A 68 -5.61 6.96 -5.83
CA SER A 68 -4.64 7.32 -6.85
C SER A 68 -3.38 7.90 -6.23
N TYR A 69 -2.22 7.47 -6.72
CA TYR A 69 -0.92 7.86 -6.20
C TYR A 69 -0.17 8.65 -7.26
N ALA A 70 -0.28 9.97 -7.23
CA ALA A 70 0.44 10.85 -8.17
C ALA A 70 1.96 10.68 -8.08
N CYS A 71 2.48 10.31 -6.91
CA CYS A 71 3.91 10.12 -6.69
C CYS A 71 4.54 8.98 -7.52
N LYS A 72 3.72 8.05 -8.03
CA LYS A 72 4.21 6.89 -8.78
C LYS A 72 4.93 7.26 -10.07
N ASP A 73 4.67 8.46 -10.62
CA ASP A 73 5.24 8.94 -11.89
C ASP A 73 6.50 9.81 -11.70
N ASN A 74 6.93 10.05 -10.45
CA ASN A 74 8.04 10.95 -10.12
C ASN A 74 9.43 10.29 -10.25
N THR A 75 9.56 9.18 -10.96
CA THR A 75 10.81 8.43 -11.08
C THR A 75 11.23 8.29 -12.54
N CYS A 76 12.53 8.48 -12.83
CA CYS A 76 13.12 8.17 -14.15
C CYS A 76 13.14 6.65 -14.46
N GLY A 77 12.67 5.80 -13.53
CA GLY A 77 12.55 4.36 -13.65
C GLY A 77 11.09 3.89 -13.56
N PRO A 78 10.86 2.57 -13.38
CA PRO A 78 9.52 2.02 -13.25
C PRO A 78 8.75 2.69 -12.10
N LYS A 79 7.46 2.98 -12.34
CA LYS A 79 6.58 3.60 -11.35
C LYS A 79 6.74 2.93 -9.99
N SER A 80 6.89 3.71 -8.93
CA SER A 80 7.15 3.17 -7.59
C SER A 80 6.44 3.94 -6.48
N ILE A 81 5.99 3.21 -5.46
CA ILE A 81 5.31 3.74 -4.28
C ILE A 81 5.98 3.15 -3.04
N SER A 82 6.57 4.01 -2.23
CA SER A 82 7.17 3.65 -0.95
C SER A 82 6.11 3.33 0.11
N LYS A 83 6.52 2.69 1.22
CA LYS A 83 5.62 2.49 2.36
C LYS A 83 5.11 3.81 2.93
N GLN A 84 5.93 4.86 2.95
CA GLN A 84 5.52 6.16 3.51
C GLN A 84 4.44 6.81 2.65
N GLU A 85 4.56 6.75 1.32
CA GLU A 85 3.55 7.28 0.40
C GLU A 85 2.24 6.48 0.48
N LEU A 86 2.33 5.14 0.58
CA LEU A 86 1.15 4.32 0.82
C LEU A 86 0.48 4.68 2.15
N MET A 87 1.26 4.78 3.23
CA MET A 87 0.72 5.08 4.56
C MET A 87 0.05 6.45 4.60
N CYS A 88 0.57 7.44 3.85
CA CYS A 88 -0.03 8.76 3.76
C CYS A 88 -1.49 8.68 3.30
N GLU A 89 -1.80 7.85 2.29
CA GLU A 89 -3.17 7.70 1.79
C GLU A 89 -3.98 6.67 2.61
N PHE A 90 -3.41 5.51 2.92
CA PHE A 90 -4.10 4.47 3.69
C PHE A 90 -4.55 4.97 5.05
N ASN A 91 -3.73 5.75 5.77
CA ASN A 91 -4.11 6.26 7.08
C ASN A 91 -5.30 7.23 7.01
N LYS A 92 -5.45 8.01 5.94
CA LYS A 92 -6.62 8.90 5.75
C LYS A 92 -7.91 8.10 5.58
N VAL A 93 -7.83 6.94 4.93
CA VAL A 93 -8.99 6.07 4.72
C VAL A 93 -9.31 5.27 5.98
N CYS A 94 -8.29 4.76 6.69
CA CYS A 94 -8.50 3.91 7.87
C CYS A 94 -8.88 4.68 9.15
N LEU A 95 -8.70 6.00 9.19
CA LEU A 95 -9.11 6.87 10.30
C LEU A 95 -10.57 7.35 10.21
N ASN A 96 -11.22 7.17 9.05
CA ASN A 96 -12.56 7.69 8.74
C ASN A 96 -13.52 6.57 8.32
#